data_AF-A0AAV7NJ07-F1
#
_entry.id   AF-A0AAV7NJ07-F1
#
_cell.length_a   1.000
_cell.length_b   1.000
_cell.length_c   1.000
_cell.angle_alpha   90.00
_cell.angle_beta   90.00
_cell.angle_gamma   90.00
#
_symmetry.space_group_name_H-M   'P 1'
#
loop_
_entity.id
_entity.type
_entity.pdbx_description
1 polymer ?
#
loop_
_entity_poly.entity_id
_entity_poly.type
_entity_poly.pdbx_seq_one_letter_code
_entity_poly.pdbx_strand_id
1 'polypeptide(L)'
;MQGAIRRVAKMCTKFAVSMGEAETRISKLEDDAVAHWEIKYSLKAQMEDTHWKLADLEYRSRQNNLRVLGIPEGVEGADPRRFVVNLFKEAFPDLV
;
A
#
# COMPACT_ATOMS: atom_id res chain seq x y z
N MET A 1 -24.51 -60.81 -12.69
CA MET A 1 -25.01 -59.71 -11.82
C MET A 1 -24.05 -59.35 -10.69
N GLN A 2 -23.62 -60.31 -9.84
CA GLN A 2 -22.75 -60.04 -8.67
C GLN A 2 -21.39 -59.37 -8.98
N GLY A 3 -20.74 -59.70 -10.11
CA GLY A 3 -19.46 -59.10 -10.48
C GLY A 3 -19.54 -57.60 -10.83
N ALA A 4 -20.66 -57.15 -11.40
CA ALA A 4 -20.89 -55.73 -11.69
C ALA A 4 -21.13 -54.94 -10.40
N ILE A 5 -21.95 -55.48 -9.49
CA ILE A 5 -22.21 -54.91 -8.16
C ILE A 5 -20.91 -54.73 -7.37
N ARG A 6 -20.02 -55.74 -7.37
CA ARG A 6 -18.72 -55.67 -6.69
C ARG A 6 -17.80 -54.59 -7.27
N ARG A 7 -17.83 -54.34 -8.58
CA ARG A 7 -17.05 -53.26 -9.22
C ARG A 7 -17.56 -51.89 -8.82
N VAL A 8 -18.88 -51.70 -8.85
CA VAL A 8 -19.50 -50.44 -8.41
C VAL A 8 -19.17 -50.16 -6.94
N ALA A 9 -19.27 -51.16 -6.06
CA ALA A 9 -18.90 -51.02 -4.65
C ALA A 9 -17.45 -50.56 -4.47
N LYS A 10 -16.49 -51.15 -5.20
CA LYS A 10 -15.07 -50.73 -5.15
C LYS A 10 -14.84 -49.31 -5.69
N MET A 11 -15.62 -48.88 -6.69
CA MET A 11 -15.55 -47.51 -7.18
C MET A 11 -16.10 -46.54 -6.13
N CYS A 12 -17.25 -46.84 -5.53
CA CYS A 12 -17.84 -46.03 -4.47
C CYS A 12 -16.87 -45.86 -3.29
N THR A 13 -16.16 -46.91 -2.87
CA THR A 13 -15.16 -46.78 -1.78
C THR A 13 -13.98 -45.90 -2.16
N LYS A 14 -13.49 -45.99 -3.41
CA LYS A 14 -12.40 -45.12 -3.88
C LYS A 14 -12.86 -43.66 -3.94
N PHE A 15 -14.06 -43.42 -4.48
CA PHE A 15 -14.65 -42.09 -4.52
C PHE A 15 -14.85 -41.52 -3.11
N ALA A 16 -15.31 -42.32 -2.15
CA ALA A 16 -15.48 -41.87 -0.76
C ALA A 16 -14.15 -41.42 -0.13
N VAL A 17 -13.06 -42.16 -0.36
CA VAL A 17 -11.72 -41.78 0.13
C VAL A 17 -11.25 -40.48 -0.51
N SER A 18 -11.29 -40.39 -1.84
CA SER A 18 -10.86 -39.18 -2.55
C SER A 18 -11.72 -37.96 -2.19
N MET A 19 -13.01 -38.15 -1.90
CA MET A 19 -13.90 -37.09 -1.45
C MET A 19 -13.49 -36.58 -0.06
N GLY A 20 -13.20 -37.47 0.90
CA GLY A 20 -12.73 -37.06 2.23
C GLY A 20 -11.37 -36.34 2.20
N GLU A 21 -10.46 -36.75 1.32
CA GLU A 21 -9.20 -36.04 1.10
C GLU A 21 -9.43 -34.64 0.51
N ALA A 22 -10.35 -34.51 -0.44
CA ALA A 22 -10.72 -33.22 -1.02
C ALA A 22 -11.36 -32.31 0.04
N GLU A 23 -12.28 -32.81 0.85
CA GLU A 23 -12.91 -32.07 1.96
C GLU A 23 -11.88 -31.56 2.97
N THR A 24 -10.91 -32.40 3.34
CA THR A 24 -9.83 -32.01 4.25
C THR A 24 -8.96 -30.88 3.67
N ARG A 25 -8.68 -30.93 2.37
CA ARG A 25 -7.92 -29.87 1.68
C ARG A 25 -8.72 -28.58 1.57
N ILE A 26 -10.03 -28.67 1.31
CA ILE A 26 -10.92 -27.52 1.25
C ILE A 26 -10.98 -26.83 2.61
N SER A 27 -11.19 -27.59 3.69
CA SER A 27 -11.22 -27.02 5.04
C SER A 27 -9.94 -26.28 5.40
N LYS A 28 -8.76 -26.83 5.05
CA LYS A 28 -7.47 -26.12 5.27
C LYS A 28 -7.37 -24.83 4.46
N LEU A 29 -7.78 -24.88 3.19
CA LEU A 29 -7.76 -23.68 2.32
C LEU A 29 -8.71 -22.60 2.82
N GLU A 30 -9.86 -22.97 3.37
CA GLU A 30 -10.81 -22.05 3.97
C GLU A 30 -10.22 -21.38 5.22
N ASP A 31 -9.60 -22.16 6.11
CA ASP A 31 -8.92 -21.64 7.30
C ASP A 31 -7.77 -20.69 6.93
N ASP A 32 -6.91 -21.10 5.99
CA ASP A 32 -5.79 -20.29 5.49
C ASP A 32 -6.29 -18.99 4.85
N ALA A 33 -7.38 -19.05 4.06
CA ALA A 33 -7.96 -17.87 3.44
C ALA A 33 -8.41 -16.85 4.49
N VAL A 34 -9.09 -17.29 5.56
CA VAL A 34 -9.52 -16.42 6.65
C VAL A 34 -8.31 -15.75 7.30
N ALA A 35 -7.27 -16.53 7.66
CA ALA A 35 -6.05 -15.99 8.25
C ALA A 35 -5.36 -14.96 7.32
N HIS A 36 -5.30 -15.25 6.01
CA HIS A 36 -4.76 -14.33 5.02
C HIS A 36 -5.56 -13.03 4.91
N TRP A 37 -6.89 -13.07 5.01
CA TRP A 37 -7.71 -11.87 5.04
C TRP A 37 -7.39 -10.99 6.24
N GLU A 38 -7.31 -11.56 7.44
CA GLU A 38 -6.99 -10.82 8.67
C GLU A 38 -5.63 -10.11 8.56
N ILE A 39 -4.60 -10.83 8.11
CA ILE A 39 -3.26 -10.27 7.90
C ILE A 39 -3.32 -9.13 6.88
N LYS A 40 -4.01 -9.34 5.76
CA LYS A 40 -4.15 -8.34 4.69
C LYS A 40 -4.80 -7.06 5.20
N TYR A 41 -5.88 -7.17 5.98
CA TYR A 41 -6.56 -5.99 6.52
C TYR A 41 -5.71 -5.26 7.55
N SER A 42 -5.03 -5.99 8.43
CA SER A 42 -4.10 -5.41 9.40
C SER A 42 -2.95 -4.67 8.70
N LEU A 43 -2.35 -5.28 7.68
CA LEU A 43 -1.26 -4.68 6.93
C LEU A 43 -1.72 -3.43 6.15
N LYS A 44 -2.92 -3.48 5.56
CA LYS A 44 -3.50 -2.32 4.87
C LYS A 44 -3.71 -1.14 5.82
N ALA A 45 -4.24 -1.40 7.02
CA ALA A 45 -4.43 -0.36 8.03
C ALA A 45 -3.09 0.26 8.47
N GLN A 46 -2.06 -0.56 8.70
CA GLN A 46 -0.72 -0.08 9.03
C GLN A 46 -0.09 0.74 7.90
N MET A 47 -0.29 0.32 6.64
CA MET A 47 0.18 1.07 5.47
C MET A 47 -0.50 2.45 5.38
N GLU A 48 -1.81 2.52 5.58
CA GLU A 48 -2.54 3.79 5.55
C GLU A 48 -2.07 4.72 6.68
N ASP A 49 -1.93 4.22 7.91
CA ASP A 49 -1.45 5.00 9.06
C ASP A 49 -0.01 5.52 8.85
N THR A 50 0.90 4.67 8.35
CA THR A 50 2.27 5.09 8.05
C THR A 50 2.33 6.12 6.92
N HIS A 51 1.50 5.97 5.89
CA HIS A 51 1.39 6.95 4.82
C HIS A 51 0.93 8.31 5.34
N TRP A 52 -0.09 8.34 6.21
CA TRP A 52 -0.55 9.57 6.86
C TRP A 52 0.54 10.24 7.70
N LYS A 53 1.27 9.46 8.50
CA LYS A 53 2.39 9.98 9.30
C LYS A 53 3.49 10.58 8.42
N LEU A 54 3.83 9.93 7.31
CA LEU A 54 4.82 10.44 6.37
C LEU A 54 4.36 11.74 5.70
N ALA A 55 3.09 11.81 5.28
CA ALA A 55 2.53 13.02 4.68
C ALA A 55 2.51 14.20 5.67
N ASP A 56 2.12 13.97 6.92
CA ASP A 56 2.17 15.01 7.97
C ASP A 56 3.60 15.48 8.24
N LEU A 57 4.57 14.55 8.33
CA LEU A 57 5.98 14.90 8.51
C LEU A 57 6.54 15.70 7.33
N GLU A 58 6.23 15.30 6.09
CA GLU A 58 6.67 16.04 4.90
C GLU A 58 6.06 17.44 4.86
N TYR A 59 4.76 17.56 5.16
CA TYR A 59 4.06 18.84 5.21
C TYR A 59 4.67 19.76 6.27
N ARG A 60 4.86 19.29 7.51
CA ARG A 60 5.47 20.09 8.58
C ARG A 60 6.90 20.46 8.30
N SER A 61 7.68 19.51 7.73
CA SER A 61 9.08 19.76 7.38
C SER A 61 9.22 20.84 6.30
N ARG A 62 8.23 20.98 5.42
CA ARG A 62 8.25 21.94 4.31
C ARG A 62 7.33 23.15 4.55
N GLN A 63 6.67 23.24 5.70
CA GLN A 63 5.67 24.25 6.00
C GLN A 63 6.19 25.68 5.84
N ASN A 64 7.47 25.91 6.16
CA ASN A 64 8.11 27.22 6.05
C ASN A 64 8.89 27.41 4.74
N ASN A 65 8.90 26.41 3.86
CA ASN A 65 9.62 26.52 2.60
C ASN A 65 8.77 27.27 1.58
N LEU A 66 9.37 28.27 0.94
CA LEU A 66 8.78 28.99 -0.18
C LEU A 66 9.40 28.48 -1.49
N ARG A 67 8.56 28.23 -2.50
CA ARG A 67 9.00 27.90 -3.86
C ARG A 67 8.69 29.06 -4.79
N VAL A 68 9.73 29.76 -5.25
CA VAL A 68 9.60 30.84 -6.23
C VAL A 68 9.87 30.28 -7.62
N LEU A 69 8.98 30.56 -8.58
CA LEU A 69 9.05 30.05 -9.96
C LEU A 69 9.28 31.21 -10.94
N GLY A 70 9.88 30.92 -12.09
CA GLY A 70 10.08 31.90 -13.16
C GLY A 70 11.32 32.79 -13.00
N ILE A 71 12.23 32.45 -12.09
CA ILE A 71 13.52 33.13 -11.95
C ILE A 71 14.49 32.56 -13.00
N PRO A 72 15.06 33.38 -13.91
CA PRO A 72 16.08 32.92 -14.84
C PRO A 72 17.36 32.47 -14.11
N GLU A 73 18.03 31.45 -14.62
CA GLU A 73 19.26 30.94 -13.99
C GLU A 73 20.38 32.00 -13.96
N GLY A 74 21.12 32.05 -12.86
CA GLY A 74 22.31 32.90 -12.71
C GLY A 74 22.06 34.36 -12.31
N VAL A 75 20.81 34.81 -12.20
CA VAL A 75 20.46 36.18 -11.78
C VAL A 75 20.76 36.47 -10.31
N GLU A 76 20.92 35.42 -9.51
CA GLU A 76 21.21 35.48 -8.08
C GLU A 76 22.61 36.05 -7.78
N GLY A 77 23.54 35.94 -8.75
CA GLY A 77 24.92 36.38 -8.60
C GLY A 77 25.68 35.62 -7.50
N ALA A 78 26.56 36.31 -6.78
CA ALA A 78 27.42 35.70 -5.77
C ALA A 78 26.73 35.52 -4.39
N ASP A 79 25.60 36.18 -4.15
CA ASP A 79 24.87 36.11 -2.87
C ASP A 79 23.35 35.91 -3.08
N PRO A 80 22.90 34.64 -3.13
CA PRO A 80 21.48 34.31 -3.28
C PRO A 80 20.60 34.85 -2.15
N ARG A 81 21.13 35.03 -0.92
CA ARG A 81 20.32 35.54 0.19
C ARG A 81 19.96 37.00 -0.03
N ARG A 82 20.94 37.79 -0.44
CA ARG A 82 20.72 39.21 -0.76
C ARG A 82 19.77 39.37 -1.94
N PHE A 83 19.91 38.53 -2.97
CA PHE A 83 18.98 38.50 -4.09
C PHE A 83 17.54 38.23 -3.63
N VAL A 84 17.30 37.20 -2.83
CA VAL A 84 15.96 36.85 -2.33
C VAL A 84 15.36 37.97 -1.48
N VAL A 85 16.14 38.63 -0.62
CA VAL A 85 15.66 39.77 0.18
C VAL A 85 15.22 40.94 -0.71
N ASN A 86 16.00 41.28 -1.73
CA ASN A 86 15.66 42.36 -2.65
C ASN A 86 14.42 42.00 -3.48
N LEU A 87 14.35 40.76 -3.97
CA LEU A 87 13.20 40.25 -4.72
C LEU A 87 11.90 40.39 -3.92
N PHE A 88 11.90 40.02 -2.63
CA PHE A 88 10.71 40.15 -1.80
C PHE A 88 10.36 41.62 -1.48
N LYS A 89 11.35 42.50 -1.30
CA LYS A 89 11.10 43.94 -1.12
C LYS A 89 10.47 44.59 -2.35
N GLU A 90 10.93 44.21 -3.55
CA GLU A 90 10.37 44.71 -4.81
C GLU A 90 8.97 44.15 -5.07
N ALA A 91 8.75 42.87 -4.79
CA ALA A 91 7.47 42.20 -5.04
C ALA A 91 6.39 42.57 -4.00
N PHE A 92 6.78 42.81 -2.75
CA PHE A 92 5.87 43.11 -1.63
C PHE A 92 6.41 44.30 -0.80
N PRO A 93 6.25 45.54 -1.30
CA PRO A 93 6.80 46.73 -0.65
C PRO A 93 6.24 47.00 0.76
N ASP A 94 5.04 46.50 1.05
CA ASP A 94 4.36 46.71 2.33
C ASP A 94 4.68 45.63 3.38
N LEU A 95 5.42 44.57 3.00
CA LEU A 95 5.72 43.42 3.84
C LEU A 95 7.06 43.54 4.59
N VAL A 96 7.89 44.53 4.22
CA VAL A 96 9.25 44.77 4.72
C VAL A 96 9.46 46.24 5.03
#